data_AF-A0A838QBY6-F1
#
_entry.id   AF-A0A838QBY6-F1
#
_cell.length_a   1.000
_cell.length_b   1.000
_cell.length_c   1.000
_cell.angle_alpha   90.00
_cell.angle_beta   90.00
_cell.angle_gamma   90.00
#
_symmetry.space_group_name_H-M   'P 1'
#
loop_
_entity.id
_entity.type
_entity.pdbx_description
1 polymer ?
#
loop_
_entity_poly.entity_id
_entity_poly.type
_entity_poly.pdbx_seq_one_letter_code
_entity_poly.pdbx_strand_id
1 'polypeptide(L)'
;MKRLLRRIWDLSPHATDLLVELIRRHRKYVAISFLASFLSALMEGTTLALLALALESLSNAEVSRAGQAAASVSESIGLGRDGVFIALVAAAVVSQVLHSGLAFVSDVANGSLQAKVEQSVRIRIFDRFLDFSYGEVRKHKVGQLSSHMDQVNFLGMALNRMHEVVAQVLMLGVYTLLLFWLSWQATLISTAAMVLLSLVMRVLVRRVRSAAHGYKNSVVRVTEQAIE
;
A
#
# COMPACT_ATOMS: atom_id res chain seq x y z
N MET A 1 -18.63 -1.95 1.59
CA MET A 1 -17.51 -2.52 0.83
C MET A 1 -17.77 -2.65 -0.67
N LYS A 2 -18.76 -3.45 -1.13
CA LYS A 2 -19.06 -3.66 -2.56
C LYS A 2 -19.31 -2.38 -3.37
N ARG A 3 -20.02 -1.40 -2.81
CA ARG A 3 -20.30 -0.09 -3.47
C ARG A 3 -19.07 0.82 -3.59
N LEU A 4 -18.10 0.72 -2.67
CA LEU A 4 -16.87 1.52 -2.70
C LEU A 4 -15.87 0.97 -3.72
N LEU A 5 -15.71 -0.36 -3.77
CA LEU A 5 -14.89 -1.07 -4.75
C LEU A 5 -15.33 -0.77 -6.19
N ARG A 6 -16.65 -0.72 -6.42
CA ARG A 6 -17.24 -0.44 -7.72
C ARG A 6 -16.98 1.00 -8.20
N ARG A 7 -16.87 1.95 -7.27
CA ARG A 7 -16.72 3.38 -7.57
C ARG A 7 -15.26 3.80 -7.78
N ILE A 8 -14.32 3.09 -7.14
CA ILE A 8 -12.90 3.44 -7.18
C ILE A 8 -12.18 2.77 -8.37
N TRP A 9 -12.64 1.59 -8.80
CA TRP A 9 -11.82 0.73 -9.68
C TRP A 9 -12.56 0.12 -10.87
N ASP A 10 -13.78 0.56 -11.17
CA ASP A 10 -14.54 0.21 -12.39
C ASP A 10 -14.65 -1.31 -12.67
N LEU A 11 -14.64 -2.15 -11.61
CA LEU A 11 -14.75 -3.60 -11.77
C LEU A 11 -16.19 -4.02 -12.09
N SER A 12 -16.31 -5.02 -12.96
CA SER A 12 -17.58 -5.66 -13.28
C SER A 12 -18.25 -6.27 -12.02
N PRO A 13 -19.60 -6.38 -11.98
CA PRO A 13 -20.33 -6.87 -10.81
C PRO A 13 -19.82 -8.25 -10.34
N HIS A 14 -19.56 -9.16 -11.28
CA HIS A 14 -19.09 -10.52 -11.01
C HIS A 14 -17.67 -10.55 -10.41
N ALA A 15 -16.78 -9.65 -10.83
CA ALA A 15 -15.43 -9.56 -10.27
C ALA A 15 -15.45 -9.05 -8.82
N THR A 16 -16.35 -8.10 -8.48
CA THR A 16 -16.47 -7.62 -7.10
C THR A 16 -17.02 -8.66 -6.12
N ASP A 17 -17.92 -9.53 -6.57
CA ASP A 17 -18.45 -10.61 -5.74
C ASP A 17 -17.40 -11.71 -5.51
N LEU A 18 -16.65 -12.09 -6.55
CA LEU A 18 -15.50 -12.99 -6.45
C LEU A 18 -14.43 -12.46 -5.48
N LEU A 19 -14.08 -11.17 -5.56
CA LEU A 19 -13.11 -10.55 -4.65
C LEU A 19 -13.60 -10.58 -3.20
N VAL A 20 -14.87 -10.24 -2.93
CA VAL A 20 -15.41 -10.27 -1.58
C VAL A 20 -15.49 -11.70 -1.03
N GLU A 21 -15.82 -12.67 -1.86
CA GLU A 21 -15.83 -14.08 -1.47
C GLU A 21 -14.40 -14.59 -1.19
N LEU A 22 -13.41 -14.22 -2.00
CA LEU A 22 -12.02 -14.60 -1.77
C LEU A 22 -11.41 -13.93 -0.54
N ILE A 23 -11.69 -12.64 -0.30
CA ILE A 23 -11.32 -11.91 0.92
C ILE A 23 -11.91 -12.60 2.14
N ARG A 24 -13.18 -13.01 2.08
CA ARG A 24 -13.87 -13.69 3.18
C ARG A 24 -13.32 -15.10 3.40
N ARG A 25 -12.96 -15.82 2.33
CA ARG A 25 -12.37 -17.15 2.37
C ARG A 25 -10.95 -17.14 2.96
N HIS A 26 -10.18 -16.09 2.71
CA HIS A 26 -8.80 -15.94 3.20
C HIS A 26 -8.65 -14.87 4.30
N ARG A 27 -9.68 -14.69 5.14
CA ARG A 27 -9.72 -13.65 6.19
C ARG A 27 -8.50 -13.64 7.13
N LYS A 28 -7.84 -14.79 7.34
CA LYS A 28 -6.66 -14.87 8.21
C LYS A 28 -5.47 -14.09 7.62
N TYR A 29 -5.22 -14.22 6.32
CA TYR A 29 -4.13 -13.51 5.64
C TYR A 29 -4.40 -12.01 5.57
N VAL A 30 -5.66 -11.62 5.31
CA VAL A 30 -6.10 -10.21 5.32
C VAL A 30 -5.97 -9.62 6.72
N ALA A 31 -6.37 -10.35 7.76
CA ALA A 31 -6.26 -9.87 9.14
C ALA A 31 -4.80 -9.71 9.56
N ILE A 32 -3.93 -10.67 9.21
CA ILE A 32 -2.49 -10.59 9.49
C ILE A 32 -1.86 -9.41 8.74
N SER A 33 -2.13 -9.26 7.44
CA SER A 33 -1.53 -8.17 6.66
C SER A 33 -1.98 -6.80 7.15
N PHE A 34 -3.28 -6.66 7.47
CA PHE A 34 -3.83 -5.41 8.01
C PHE A 34 -3.28 -5.09 9.40
N LEU A 35 -3.24 -6.06 10.31
CA LEU A 35 -2.74 -5.86 11.66
C LEU A 35 -1.22 -5.55 11.65
N ALA A 36 -0.45 -6.26 10.81
CA ALA A 36 0.96 -6.01 10.63
C ALA A 36 1.22 -4.63 10.00
N SER A 37 0.46 -4.23 8.98
CA SER A 37 0.52 -2.88 8.40
C SER A 37 0.21 -1.79 9.43
N PHE A 38 -0.81 -1.98 10.25
CA PHE A 38 -1.18 -1.02 11.29
C PHE A 38 -0.10 -0.89 12.37
N LEU A 39 0.39 -2.03 12.88
CA LEU A 39 1.45 -2.01 13.89
C LEU A 39 2.76 -1.45 13.32
N SER A 40 3.08 -1.76 12.06
CA SER A 40 4.22 -1.19 11.33
C SER A 40 4.11 0.34 11.28
N ALA A 41 2.95 0.89 10.88
CA ALA A 41 2.74 2.33 10.84
C ALA A 41 2.87 3.00 12.22
N LEU A 42 2.42 2.34 13.30
CA LEU A 42 2.62 2.83 14.66
C LEU A 42 4.09 2.85 15.08
N MET A 43 4.87 1.83 14.73
CA MET A 43 6.31 1.79 15.02
C MET A 43 7.04 2.92 14.30
N GLU A 44 6.68 3.22 13.06
CA GLU A 44 7.26 4.34 12.30
C GLU A 44 6.95 5.69 12.96
N GLY A 45 5.70 5.88 13.37
CA GLY A 45 5.28 7.06 14.12
C GLY A 45 6.00 7.19 15.46
N THR A 46 6.24 6.07 16.14
CA THR A 46 7.01 6.02 17.39
C THR A 46 8.47 6.42 17.15
N THR A 47 9.09 5.97 16.06
CA THR A 47 10.46 6.36 15.68
C THR A 47 10.57 7.88 15.52
N LEU A 48 9.63 8.51 14.82
CA LEU A 48 9.61 9.98 14.65
C LEU A 48 9.45 10.71 16.00
N ALA A 49 8.55 10.22 16.85
CA ALA A 49 8.35 10.80 18.18
C ALA A 49 9.60 10.68 19.06
N LEU A 50 10.27 9.51 19.05
CA LEU A 50 11.51 9.27 19.79
C LEU A 50 12.65 10.16 19.30
N LEU A 51 12.79 10.35 17.99
CA LEU A 51 13.79 11.26 17.42
C LEU A 51 13.52 12.73 17.77
N ALA A 52 12.25 13.15 17.78
CA ALA A 52 11.87 14.49 18.21
C ALA A 52 12.23 14.73 19.68
N LEU A 53 11.92 13.76 20.56
CA LEU A 53 12.28 13.82 21.99
C LEU A 53 13.80 13.78 22.21
N ALA A 54 14.53 13.00 21.40
CA ALA A 54 15.99 12.98 21.45
C ALA A 54 16.58 14.36 21.11
N LEU A 55 16.09 14.99 20.04
CA LEU A 55 16.53 16.33 19.65
C LEU A 55 16.20 17.38 20.73
N GLU A 56 15.02 17.27 21.33
CA GLU A 56 14.59 18.15 22.43
C GLU A 56 15.50 18.01 23.65
N SER A 57 15.89 16.78 24.02
CA SER A 57 16.83 16.50 25.12
C SER A 57 18.21 17.14 24.92
N LEU A 58 18.63 17.32 23.66
CA LEU A 58 19.88 17.98 23.31
C LEU A 58 19.75 19.50 23.26
N SER A 59 18.54 20.01 23.04
CA SER A 59 18.24 21.44 23.02
C SER A 59 18.09 22.00 24.44
N ASN A 60 18.46 23.27 24.64
CA ASN A 60 18.16 23.99 25.88
C ASN A 60 16.74 24.60 25.88
N ALA A 61 15.85 24.13 24.99
CA ALA A 61 14.47 24.60 24.94
C ALA A 61 13.66 24.05 26.13
N GLU A 62 12.51 24.66 26.42
CA GLU A 62 11.57 24.15 27.43
C GLU A 62 11.21 22.70 27.11
N VAL A 63 11.67 21.78 27.95
CA VAL A 63 11.42 20.35 27.80
C VAL A 63 9.93 20.07 27.99
N SER A 64 9.29 19.58 26.93
CA SER A 64 7.93 19.05 26.90
C SER A 64 7.70 18.03 28.01
N ARG A 65 6.45 17.88 28.47
CA ARG A 65 6.06 16.87 29.48
C ARG A 65 6.52 15.46 29.09
N ALA A 66 6.54 15.14 27.80
CA ALA A 66 7.02 13.86 27.30
C ALA A 66 8.55 13.70 27.46
N GLY A 67 9.32 14.78 27.24
CA GLY A 67 10.77 14.80 27.48
C GLY A 67 11.12 14.70 28.97
N GLN A 68 10.32 15.32 29.84
CA GLN A 68 10.48 15.19 31.30
C GLN A 68 10.21 13.76 31.79
N ALA A 69 9.17 13.11 31.26
CA ALA A 69 8.88 11.71 31.54
C ALA A 69 10.04 10.80 31.08
N ALA A 70 10.56 11.02 29.87
CA ALA A 70 11.70 10.27 29.37
C ALA A 70 12.96 10.46 30.25
N ALA A 71 13.23 11.70 30.68
CA ALA A 71 14.33 12.02 31.59
C ALA A 71 14.20 11.33 32.95
N SER A 72 12.98 11.28 33.52
CA SER A 72 12.72 10.61 34.80
C SER A 72 12.92 9.10 34.73
N VAL A 73 12.54 8.48 33.60
CA VAL A 73 12.78 7.06 33.35
C VAL A 73 14.28 6.79 33.19
N SER A 74 15.01 7.63 32.46
CA SER A 74 16.45 7.46 32.32
C SER A 74 17.23 7.67 33.62
N GLU A 75 16.79 8.60 34.48
CA GLU A 75 17.39 8.85 35.79
C GLU A 75 17.19 7.63 36.71
N SER A 76 16.02 6.97 36.64
CA SER A 76 15.76 5.71 37.34
C SER A 76 16.65 4.53 36.89
N ILE A 77 17.21 4.61 35.67
CA ILE A 77 18.11 3.62 35.07
C ILE A 77 19.60 4.04 35.26
N GLY A 78 19.84 5.22 35.86
CA GLY A 78 21.20 5.74 36.11
C GLY A 78 21.89 6.32 34.88
N LEU A 79 21.14 6.65 33.83
CA LEU A 79 21.68 7.26 32.62
C LEU A 79 21.70 8.79 32.78
N GLY A 80 22.88 9.39 32.67
CA GLY A 80 23.03 10.85 32.66
C GLY A 80 22.35 11.51 31.45
N ARG A 81 22.35 12.84 31.38
CA ARG A 81 21.66 13.63 30.34
C ARG A 81 22.05 13.22 28.90
N ASP A 82 23.34 12.93 28.67
CA ASP A 82 23.83 12.42 27.38
C ASP A 82 23.41 10.97 27.12
N GLY A 83 23.21 10.19 28.18
CA GLY A 83 22.70 8.82 28.12
C GLY A 83 21.23 8.76 27.69
N VAL A 84 20.42 9.77 28.03
CA VAL A 84 19.01 9.86 27.60
C VAL A 84 18.92 9.99 26.08
N PHE A 85 19.74 10.86 25.49
CA PHE A 85 19.81 11.03 24.04
C PHE A 85 20.16 9.71 23.35
N ILE A 86 21.24 9.05 23.79
CA ILE A 86 21.68 7.77 23.22
C ILE A 86 20.61 6.69 23.39
N ALA A 87 19.95 6.62 24.54
CA ALA A 87 18.88 5.66 24.80
C ALA A 87 17.66 5.88 23.89
N LEU A 88 17.24 7.13 23.69
CA LEU A 88 16.13 7.47 22.79
C LEU A 88 16.46 7.16 21.33
N VAL A 89 17.69 7.45 20.89
CA VAL A 89 18.15 7.10 19.54
C VAL A 89 18.23 5.58 19.38
N ALA A 90 18.76 4.85 20.36
CA ALA A 90 18.79 3.39 20.34
C ALA A 90 17.38 2.79 20.28
N ALA A 91 16.44 3.32 21.07
CA ALA A 91 15.04 2.93 21.03
C ALA A 91 14.39 3.23 19.66
N ALA A 92 14.73 4.37 19.04
CA ALA A 92 14.26 4.72 17.71
C ALA A 92 14.79 3.73 16.65
N VAL A 93 16.06 3.32 16.73
CA VAL A 93 16.64 2.29 15.85
C VAL A 93 15.92 0.95 16.03
N VAL A 94 15.68 0.52 17.27
CA VAL A 94 14.93 -0.71 17.55
C VAL A 94 13.50 -0.63 16.98
N SER A 95 12.81 0.49 17.18
CA SER A 95 11.48 0.75 16.62
C SER A 95 11.51 0.67 15.08
N GLN A 96 12.56 1.20 14.44
CA GLN A 96 12.74 1.13 12.99
C GLN A 96 12.95 -0.31 12.49
N VAL A 97 13.71 -1.12 13.21
CA VAL A 97 13.89 -2.54 12.88
C VAL A 97 12.57 -3.30 13.01
N LEU A 98 11.82 -3.05 14.09
CA LEU A 98 10.49 -3.64 14.28
C LEU A 98 9.52 -3.22 13.17
N HIS A 99 9.50 -1.93 12.82
CA HIS A 99 8.71 -1.41 11.71
C HIS A 99 8.98 -2.19 10.42
N SER A 100 10.26 -2.36 10.06
CA SER A 100 10.69 -3.08 8.86
C SER A 100 10.26 -4.56 8.89
N GLY A 101 10.42 -5.22 10.03
CA GLY A 101 9.97 -6.60 10.21
C GLY A 101 8.45 -6.75 10.04
N LEU A 102 7.66 -5.85 10.60
CA LEU A 102 6.20 -5.85 10.49
C LEU A 102 5.73 -5.53 9.07
N ALA A 103 6.39 -4.59 8.38
CA ALA A 103 6.11 -4.28 6.98
C ALA A 103 6.36 -5.52 6.10
N PHE A 104 7.49 -6.20 6.31
CA PHE A 104 7.81 -7.44 5.60
C PHE A 104 6.76 -8.54 5.83
N VAL A 105 6.33 -8.75 7.08
CA VAL A 105 5.26 -9.72 7.40
C VAL A 105 3.96 -9.38 6.69
N SER A 106 3.60 -8.09 6.64
CA SER A 106 2.44 -7.62 5.89
C SER A 106 2.54 -7.95 4.39
N ASP A 107 3.70 -7.68 3.79
CA ASP A 107 3.94 -7.90 2.36
C ASP A 107 3.93 -9.39 2.00
N VAL A 108 4.54 -10.24 2.83
CA VAL A 108 4.53 -11.70 2.63
C VAL A 108 3.11 -12.26 2.77
N ALA A 109 2.34 -11.80 3.77
CA ALA A 109 0.96 -12.21 3.94
C ALA A 109 0.09 -11.81 2.74
N ASN A 110 0.30 -10.61 2.20
CA ASN A 110 -0.41 -10.12 1.03
C ASN A 110 0.01 -10.85 -0.25
N GLY A 111 1.31 -11.09 -0.47
CA GLY A 111 1.81 -11.87 -1.61
C GLY A 111 1.29 -13.31 -1.60
N SER A 112 1.21 -13.92 -0.41
CA SER A 112 0.61 -15.26 -0.25
C SER A 112 -0.89 -15.27 -0.58
N LEU A 113 -1.61 -14.22 -0.19
CA LEU A 113 -3.02 -14.05 -0.55
C LEU A 113 -3.19 -13.90 -2.06
N GLN A 114 -2.37 -13.07 -2.70
CA GLN A 114 -2.36 -12.86 -4.14
C GLN A 114 -2.12 -14.18 -4.89
N ALA A 115 -1.08 -14.93 -4.54
CA ALA A 115 -0.77 -16.20 -5.19
C ALA A 115 -1.92 -17.21 -5.10
N LYS A 116 -2.57 -17.31 -3.93
CA LYS A 116 -3.73 -18.20 -3.72
C LYS A 116 -4.96 -17.77 -4.52
N VAL A 117 -5.17 -16.45 -4.65
CA VAL A 117 -6.24 -15.89 -5.47
C VAL A 117 -6.01 -16.22 -6.94
N GLU A 118 -4.82 -15.93 -7.46
CA GLU A 118 -4.45 -16.19 -8.85
C GLU A 118 -4.57 -17.69 -9.18
N GLN A 119 -4.10 -18.57 -8.30
CA GLN A 119 -4.25 -20.01 -8.45
C GLN A 119 -5.72 -20.44 -8.50
N SER A 120 -6.56 -19.93 -7.59
CA SER A 120 -7.99 -20.28 -7.53
C SER A 120 -8.76 -19.82 -8.77
N VAL A 121 -8.43 -18.63 -9.30
CA VAL A 121 -9.05 -18.10 -10.52
C VAL A 121 -8.58 -18.90 -11.74
N ARG A 122 -7.29 -19.24 -11.82
CA ARG A 122 -6.73 -20.05 -12.90
C ARG A 122 -7.39 -21.43 -12.99
N ILE A 123 -7.57 -22.10 -11.86
CA ILE A 123 -8.26 -23.41 -11.80
C ILE A 123 -9.72 -23.27 -12.27
N ARG A 124 -10.47 -22.27 -11.79
CA ARG A 124 -11.86 -22.07 -12.22
C ARG A 124 -12.01 -21.78 -13.72
N ILE A 125 -11.08 -21.04 -14.31
CA ILE A 125 -11.07 -20.78 -15.76
C ILE A 125 -10.77 -22.07 -16.53
N PHE A 126 -9.83 -22.87 -16.04
CA PHE A 126 -9.46 -24.14 -16.66
C PHE A 126 -10.59 -25.17 -16.58
N ASP A 127 -11.25 -25.32 -15.43
CA ASP A 127 -12.41 -26.20 -15.25
C ASP A 127 -13.57 -25.78 -16.16
N ARG A 128 -13.85 -24.46 -16.24
CA ARG A 128 -14.89 -23.94 -17.15
C ARG A 128 -14.56 -24.23 -18.62
N PHE A 129 -13.28 -24.26 -18.98
CA PHE A 129 -12.83 -24.56 -20.33
C PHE A 129 -12.97 -26.05 -20.67
N LEU A 130 -12.73 -26.94 -19.71
CA LEU A 130 -12.91 -28.38 -19.89
C LEU A 130 -14.38 -28.80 -20.00
N ASP A 131 -15.30 -28.02 -19.41
CA ASP A 131 -16.75 -28.22 -19.52
C ASP A 131 -17.37 -27.66 -20.83
N PHE A 132 -16.60 -27.00 -21.69
CA PHE A 132 -17.11 -26.52 -22.98
C PHE A 132 -17.27 -27.69 -23.97
N SER A 133 -18.52 -27.99 -24.32
CA SER A 133 -18.89 -28.93 -25.39
C SER A 133 -18.17 -28.60 -26.71
N TYR A 134 -17.63 -29.65 -27.35
CA TYR A 134 -16.85 -29.64 -28.59
C TYR A 134 -17.48 -28.90 -29.80
N GLY A 135 -18.75 -28.48 -29.73
CA GLY A 135 -19.45 -27.73 -30.79
C GLY A 135 -19.20 -26.21 -30.83
N GLU A 136 -18.88 -25.58 -29.70
CA GLU A 136 -18.73 -24.11 -29.58
C GLU A 136 -17.26 -23.62 -29.67
N VAL A 137 -16.30 -24.56 -29.54
CA VAL A 137 -14.84 -24.29 -29.58
C VAL A 137 -14.37 -23.75 -30.95
N ARG A 138 -15.13 -24.01 -32.02
CA ARG A 138 -14.78 -23.58 -33.38
C ARG A 138 -14.97 -22.08 -33.65
N LYS A 139 -15.63 -21.32 -32.74
CA LYS A 139 -15.90 -19.88 -32.90
C LYS A 139 -14.94 -18.94 -32.17
N HIS A 140 -14.12 -19.42 -31.24
CA HIS A 140 -13.22 -18.55 -30.45
C HIS A 140 -11.75 -18.90 -30.73
N LYS A 141 -11.02 -17.97 -31.39
CA LYS A 141 -9.60 -18.12 -31.71
C LYS A 141 -8.76 -18.26 -30.43
N VAL A 142 -7.85 -19.23 -30.40
CA VAL A 142 -6.90 -19.52 -29.32
C VAL A 142 -6.12 -18.27 -28.82
N GLY A 143 -5.97 -17.24 -29.66
CA GLY A 143 -5.38 -15.95 -29.27
C GLY A 143 -6.19 -15.13 -28.24
N GLN A 144 -7.53 -15.29 -28.16
CA GLN A 144 -8.34 -14.65 -27.11
C GLN A 144 -8.16 -15.33 -25.74
N LEU A 145 -7.69 -16.58 -25.72
CA LEU A 145 -7.44 -17.36 -24.51
C LEU A 145 -6.22 -16.82 -23.73
N SER A 146 -5.17 -16.43 -24.45
CA SER A 146 -4.01 -15.71 -23.88
C SER A 146 -4.45 -14.42 -23.19
N SER A 147 -5.36 -13.65 -23.81
CA SER A 147 -5.87 -12.40 -23.23
C SER A 147 -6.70 -12.59 -21.96
N HIS A 148 -7.37 -13.74 -21.79
CA HIS A 148 -8.12 -14.07 -20.57
C HIS A 148 -7.20 -14.57 -19.44
N MET A 149 -6.07 -15.22 -19.78
CA MET A 149 -5.03 -15.51 -18.78
C MET A 149 -4.34 -14.24 -18.27
N ASP A 150 -4.13 -13.25 -19.12
CA ASP A 150 -3.60 -11.93 -18.70
C ASP A 150 -4.55 -11.20 -17.74
N GLN A 151 -5.87 -11.39 -17.87
CA GLN A 151 -6.85 -10.85 -16.92
C GLN A 151 -6.72 -11.45 -15.50
N VAL A 152 -6.20 -12.67 -15.35
CA VAL A 152 -5.97 -13.28 -14.03
C VAL A 152 -4.82 -12.60 -13.30
N ASN A 153 -3.73 -12.32 -14.01
CA ASN A 153 -2.60 -11.55 -13.48
C ASN A 153 -3.04 -10.11 -13.13
N PHE A 154 -3.95 -9.53 -13.92
CA PHE A 154 -4.53 -8.22 -13.62
C PHE A 154 -5.31 -8.22 -12.30
N LEU A 155 -6.02 -9.31 -11.98
CA LEU A 155 -6.79 -9.43 -10.74
C LEU A 155 -5.88 -9.54 -9.50
N GLY A 156 -4.78 -10.29 -9.60
CA GLY A 156 -3.77 -10.37 -8.55
C GLY A 156 -3.03 -9.05 -8.34
N MET A 157 -2.63 -8.38 -9.43
CA MET A 157 -2.04 -7.04 -9.36
C MET A 157 -3.02 -6.01 -8.76
N ALA A 158 -4.31 -6.08 -9.08
CA ALA A 158 -5.32 -5.19 -8.52
C ALA A 158 -5.47 -5.38 -7.00
N LEU A 159 -5.42 -6.63 -6.51
CA LEU A 159 -5.42 -6.93 -5.08
C LEU A 159 -4.18 -6.40 -4.37
N ASN A 160 -2.99 -6.57 -4.97
CA ASN A 160 -1.76 -6.06 -4.39
C ASN A 160 -1.77 -4.52 -4.31
N ARG A 161 -2.14 -3.85 -5.40
CA ARG A 161 -2.34 -2.39 -5.45
C ARG A 161 -3.35 -1.90 -4.43
N MET A 162 -4.44 -2.64 -4.23
CA MET A 162 -5.44 -2.31 -3.23
C MET A 162 -4.88 -2.35 -1.81
N HIS A 163 -4.14 -3.41 -1.47
CA HIS A 163 -3.48 -3.54 -0.17
C HIS A 163 -2.45 -2.42 0.05
N GLU A 164 -1.62 -2.15 -0.95
CA GLU A 164 -0.61 -1.08 -0.93
C GLU A 164 -1.25 0.30 -0.67
N VAL A 165 -2.35 0.62 -1.36
CA VAL A 165 -3.09 1.87 -1.12
C VAL A 165 -3.67 1.94 0.30
N VAL A 166 -4.22 0.84 0.81
CA VAL A 166 -4.76 0.81 2.18
C VAL A 166 -3.66 1.03 3.22
N ALA A 167 -2.51 0.35 3.07
CA ALA A 167 -1.36 0.51 3.95
C ALA A 167 -0.82 1.95 3.91
N GLN A 168 -0.67 2.53 2.72
CA GLN A 168 -0.24 3.92 2.53
C GLN A 168 -1.22 4.91 3.17
N VAL A 169 -2.53 4.72 3.01
CA VAL A 169 -3.54 5.60 3.64
C VAL A 169 -3.49 5.48 5.17
N LEU A 170 -3.27 4.29 5.70
CA LEU A 170 -3.11 4.08 7.14
C LEU A 170 -1.88 4.85 7.68
N MET A 171 -0.74 4.69 7.00
CA MET A 171 0.51 5.37 7.33
C MET A 171 0.35 6.89 7.26
N LEU A 172 -0.28 7.39 6.21
CA LEU A 172 -0.65 8.80 6.04
C LEU A 172 -1.49 9.33 7.21
N GLY A 173 -2.47 8.53 7.66
CA GLY A 173 -3.33 8.86 8.78
C GLY A 173 -2.55 9.00 10.08
N VAL A 174 -1.65 8.04 10.37
CA VAL A 174 -0.77 8.08 11.55
C VAL A 174 0.12 9.31 11.51
N TYR A 175 0.76 9.60 10.37
CA TYR A 175 1.59 10.80 10.20
C TYR A 175 0.82 12.09 10.37
N THR A 176 -0.39 12.19 9.80
CA THR A 176 -1.23 13.38 9.94
C THR A 176 -1.63 13.57 11.40
N LEU A 177 -2.00 12.49 12.11
CA LEU A 177 -2.40 12.56 13.51
C LEU A 177 -1.24 12.98 14.42
N LEU A 178 -0.05 12.42 14.19
CA LEU A 178 1.17 12.74 14.94
C LEU A 178 1.63 14.17 14.70
N LEU A 179 1.66 14.61 13.43
CA LEU A 179 1.97 15.99 13.08
C LEU A 179 0.96 16.94 13.69
N PHE A 180 -0.33 16.59 13.67
CA PHE A 180 -1.38 17.43 14.25
C PHE A 180 -1.23 17.58 15.75
N TRP A 181 -0.85 16.49 16.44
CA TRP A 181 -0.50 16.53 17.86
C TRP A 181 0.72 17.40 18.12
N LEU A 182 1.78 17.25 17.32
CA LEU A 182 3.03 17.99 17.52
C LEU A 182 2.89 19.49 17.23
N SER A 183 2.30 19.84 16.08
CA SER A 183 2.05 21.21 15.65
C SER A 183 1.01 21.27 14.53
N TRP A 184 -0.10 21.94 14.81
CA TRP A 184 -1.17 22.16 13.83
C TRP A 184 -0.71 22.96 12.59
N GLN A 185 0.30 23.84 12.75
CA GLN A 185 0.87 24.65 11.67
C GLN A 185 1.69 23.79 10.70
N ALA A 186 2.54 22.91 11.24
CA ALA A 186 3.32 21.97 10.44
C ALA A 186 2.41 21.02 9.65
N THR A 187 1.29 20.61 10.24
CA THR A 187 0.28 19.75 9.60
C THR A 187 -0.41 20.45 8.44
N LEU A 188 -0.73 21.74 8.58
CA LEU A 188 -1.38 22.50 7.52
C LEU A 188 -0.45 22.62 6.30
N ILE A 189 0.84 22.89 6.54
CA ILE A 189 1.87 23.00 5.50
C ILE A 189 2.08 21.65 4.82
N SER A 190 2.22 20.55 5.59
CA SER A 190 2.42 19.22 5.02
C SER A 190 1.21 18.76 4.21
N THR A 191 0.00 18.98 4.73
CA THR A 191 -1.26 18.64 4.03
C THR A 191 -1.38 19.45 2.73
N ALA A 192 -1.09 20.75 2.77
CA ALA A 192 -1.12 21.60 1.58
C ALA A 192 -0.08 21.14 0.54
N ALA A 193 1.15 20.84 0.94
CA ALA A 193 2.19 20.31 0.07
C ALA A 193 1.77 18.98 -0.56
N MET A 194 1.13 18.10 0.21
CA MET A 194 0.66 16.79 -0.26
C MET A 194 -0.48 16.90 -1.28
N VAL A 195 -1.42 17.81 -1.06
CA VAL A 195 -2.50 18.13 -2.01
C VAL A 195 -1.89 18.67 -3.31
N LEU A 196 -0.93 19.58 -3.20
CA LEU A 196 -0.23 20.16 -4.35
C LEU A 196 0.52 19.09 -5.15
N LEU A 197 1.25 18.21 -4.47
CA LEU A 197 1.95 17.09 -5.10
C LEU A 197 0.98 16.12 -5.79
N SER A 198 -0.18 15.84 -5.16
CA SER A 198 -1.25 15.02 -5.74
C SER A 198 -1.81 15.64 -7.03
N LEU A 199 -2.01 16.96 -7.05
CA LEU A 199 -2.47 17.68 -8.24
C LEU A 199 -1.44 17.58 -9.38
N VAL A 200 -0.16 17.82 -9.07
CA VAL A 200 0.93 17.69 -10.04
C VAL A 200 0.98 16.27 -10.63
N MET A 201 0.87 15.25 -9.77
CA MET A 201 0.87 13.85 -10.22
C MET A 201 -0.33 13.53 -11.12
N ARG A 202 -1.53 14.06 -10.81
CA ARG A 202 -2.70 13.91 -11.69
C ARG A 202 -2.48 14.54 -13.06
N VAL A 203 -1.84 15.70 -13.12
CA VAL A 203 -1.52 16.37 -14.40
C VAL A 203 -0.50 15.55 -15.19
N LEU A 204 0.55 15.05 -14.54
CA LEU A 204 1.56 14.18 -15.15
C LEU A 204 0.92 12.91 -15.72
N VAL A 205 0.11 12.19 -14.93
CA VAL A 205 -0.57 10.96 -15.38
C VAL A 205 -1.50 11.24 -16.56
N ARG A 206 -2.22 12.36 -16.56
CA ARG A 206 -3.07 12.77 -17.70
C ARG A 206 -2.23 13.01 -18.95
N ARG A 207 -1.08 13.68 -18.84
CA ARG A 207 -0.17 13.93 -19.97
C ARG A 207 0.48 12.66 -20.49
N VAL A 208 0.89 11.76 -19.62
CA VAL A 208 1.45 10.45 -20.01
C VAL A 208 0.38 9.62 -20.71
N ARG A 209 -0.86 9.59 -20.21
CA ARG A 209 -1.97 8.88 -20.88
C ARG A 209 -2.28 9.47 -22.27
N SER A 210 -2.28 10.79 -22.42
CA SER A 210 -2.50 11.42 -23.73
C SER A 210 -1.36 11.12 -24.72
N ALA A 211 -0.11 11.12 -24.25
CA ALA A 211 1.05 10.75 -25.07
C ALA A 211 1.03 9.26 -25.47
N ALA A 212 0.65 8.38 -24.55
CA ALA A 212 0.53 6.94 -24.81
C ALA A 212 -0.58 6.60 -25.83
N HIS A 213 -1.68 7.36 -25.87
CA HIS A 213 -2.72 7.21 -26.89
C HIS A 213 -2.23 7.63 -28.28
N GLY A 214 -1.39 8.67 -28.36
CA GLY A 214 -0.72 9.05 -29.60
C GLY A 214 0.21 7.96 -30.14
N TYR A 215 0.97 7.30 -29.26
CA TYR A 215 1.88 6.22 -29.64
C TYR A 215 1.15 4.97 -30.16
N LYS A 216 0.01 4.63 -29.54
CA LYS A 216 -0.79 3.45 -29.92
C LYS A 216 -1.36 3.56 -31.35
N ASN A 217 -1.70 4.78 -31.80
CA ASN A 217 -2.20 5.02 -33.15
C ASN A 217 -1.07 5.06 -34.21
N SER A 218 0.14 5.49 -33.82
CA SER A 218 1.30 5.48 -34.72
C SER A 218 1.81 4.07 -35.01
N VAL A 219 1.79 3.17 -34.02
CA VAL A 219 2.20 1.77 -34.21
C VAL A 219 1.20 1.02 -35.11
N VAL A 220 -0.10 1.26 -34.97
CA VAL A 220 -1.12 0.62 -35.84
C VAL A 220 -0.95 1.04 -37.31
N ARG A 221 -0.69 2.32 -37.59
CA ARG A 221 -0.46 2.80 -38.98
C ARG A 221 0.81 2.22 -39.60
N VAL A 222 1.89 2.07 -38.85
CA VAL A 222 3.13 1.45 -39.34
C VAL A 222 2.92 -0.05 -39.62
N THR A 223 2.07 -0.71 -38.83
CA THR A 223 1.75 -2.13 -39.04
C THR A 223 0.80 -2.32 -40.22
N GLU A 224 -0.15 -1.42 -40.46
CA GLU A 224 -1.01 -1.42 -41.66
C GLU A 224 -0.19 -1.19 -42.94
N GLN A 225 0.75 -0.24 -42.93
CA GLN A 225 1.60 0.04 -44.09
C GLN A 225 2.65 -1.05 -44.40
N ALA A 226 2.92 -1.95 -43.46
CA ALA A 226 3.82 -3.08 -43.69
C ALA A 226 3.11 -4.34 -44.22
N ILE A 227 1.76 -4.32 -44.25
CA ILE A 227 0.91 -5.44 -44.70
C ILE A 227 0.37 -5.17 -46.13
N GLU A 228 0.33 -3.91 -46.57
CA GLU A 228 0.17 -3.52 -47.99
C GLU A 228 1.49 -3.62 -48.77
#